data_AF-A0A2C9M9C5-F1
#
_entry.id   AF-A0A2C9M9C5-F1
#
_cell.length_a   1.000
_cell.length_b   1.000
_cell.length_c   1.000
_cell.angle_alpha   90.00
_cell.angle_beta   90.00
_cell.angle_gamma   90.00
#
_symmetry.space_group_name_H-M   'P 1'
#
loop_
_entity.id
_entity.type
_entity.pdbx_description
1 polymer ?
#
loop_
_entity_poly.entity_id
_entity_poly.type
_entity_poly.pdbx_seq_one_letter_code
_entity_poly.pdbx_strand_id
1 'polypeptide(L)'
;MLLSFLSKVLTRIILECLKDALDKRLRPEQAGFCKEKSCTDYIATLRIIIEQSIEWQSPLYMTFVDFEKAFDSIDREVIWRLMNYYGIPTKFTNIIKQLYDDSSCQVHN
;
A
#
# COMPACT_ATOMS: atom_id res chain seq x y z
N MET A 1 8.40 -8.60 -11.39
CA MET A 1 7.81 -9.87 -11.87
C MET A 1 6.64 -9.58 -12.79
N LEU A 2 6.72 -9.98 -14.06
CA LEU A 2 5.61 -9.86 -15.00
C LEU A 2 4.72 -11.09 -14.87
N LEU A 3 3.52 -10.90 -14.34
CA LEU A 3 2.51 -11.95 -14.25
C LEU A 3 1.94 -12.29 -15.65
N SER A 4 1.58 -13.56 -15.84
CA SER A 4 0.82 -14.00 -17.02
C SER A 4 -0.50 -13.22 -17.15
N PHE A 5 -1.09 -13.18 -18.34
CA PHE A 5 -2.40 -12.54 -18.55
C PHE A 5 -3.45 -13.10 -17.58
N LEU A 6 -3.52 -14.42 -17.43
CA LEU A 6 -4.49 -15.07 -16.55
C LEU A 6 -4.25 -14.70 -15.08
N SER A 7 -2.99 -14.67 -14.64
CA SER A 7 -2.60 -14.27 -13.29
C SER A 7 -2.93 -12.79 -13.01
N LYS A 8 -2.80 -11.90 -14.01
CA LYS A 8 -3.20 -10.48 -13.89
C LYS A 8 -4.72 -10.34 -13.72
N VAL A 9 -5.50 -11.09 -14.48
CA VAL A 9 -6.96 -11.10 -14.34
C VAL A 9 -7.36 -11.61 -12.96
N LEU A 10 -6.78 -12.73 -12.51
CA LEU A 10 -7.05 -13.31 -11.19
C LEU A 10 -6.69 -12.34 -10.06
N THR A 11 -5.50 -11.77 -10.08
CA THR A 11 -5.05 -10.80 -9.05
C THR A 11 -5.92 -9.55 -9.05
N ARG A 12 -6.40 -9.09 -10.21
CA ARG A 12 -7.36 -7.98 -10.28
C ARG A 12 -8.69 -8.34 -9.62
N ILE A 13 -9.24 -9.53 -9.88
CA ILE A 13 -10.48 -9.97 -9.25
C ILE A 13 -10.31 -10.04 -7.73
N ILE A 14 -9.21 -10.63 -7.24
CA ILE A 14 -8.92 -10.71 -5.80
C ILE A 14 -8.81 -9.31 -5.19
N LEU A 15 -8.11 -8.38 -5.84
CA LEU A 15 -7.99 -7.00 -5.39
C LEU A 15 -9.35 -6.32 -5.28
N GLU A 16 -10.20 -6.45 -6.30
CA GLU A 16 -11.55 -5.87 -6.32
C GLU A 16 -12.44 -6.44 -5.20
N CYS A 17 -12.31 -7.73 -4.87
CA CYS A 17 -13.03 -8.34 -3.75
C CYS A 17 -12.58 -7.81 -2.38
N LEU A 18 -11.30 -7.47 -2.24
CA LEU A 18 -10.72 -7.10 -0.94
C LEU A 18 -10.69 -5.59 -0.70
N LYS A 19 -10.59 -4.77 -1.76
CA LYS A 19 -10.34 -3.32 -1.65
C LYS A 19 -11.35 -2.62 -0.74
N ASP A 20 -12.65 -2.85 -0.92
CA ASP A 20 -13.69 -2.08 -0.21
C ASP A 20 -13.75 -2.46 1.27
N ALA A 21 -13.38 -3.71 1.60
CA ALA A 21 -13.28 -4.18 2.97
C ALA A 21 -12.01 -3.65 3.66
N LEU A 22 -10.90 -3.58 2.93
CA LEU A 22 -9.62 -3.09 3.44
C LEU A 22 -9.62 -1.57 3.61
N ASP A 23 -10.16 -0.81 2.66
CA ASP A 23 -10.23 0.65 2.73
C ASP A 23 -10.93 1.15 4.00
N LYS A 24 -11.93 0.40 4.49
CA LYS A 24 -12.64 0.68 5.76
C LYS A 24 -11.81 0.40 7.02
N ARG A 25 -10.75 -0.40 6.92
CA ARG A 25 -9.87 -0.80 8.03
C ARG A 25 -8.51 -0.09 7.99
N LEU A 26 -8.17 0.54 6.87
CA LEU A 26 -6.96 1.35 6.76
C LEU A 26 -7.08 2.61 7.62
N ARG A 27 -5.93 3.13 8.04
CA ARG A 27 -5.87 4.36 8.82
C ARG A 27 -6.33 5.55 7.96
N PRO A 28 -7.01 6.55 8.53
CA PRO A 28 -7.46 7.72 7.76
C PRO A 28 -6.28 8.50 7.16
N GLU A 29 -5.09 8.43 7.73
CA GLU A 29 -3.88 9.09 7.21
C GLU A 29 -3.30 8.39 5.98
N GLN A 30 -3.63 7.11 5.72
CA GLN A 30 -3.14 6.40 4.54
C GLN A 30 -3.80 6.98 3.28
N ALA A 31 -3.00 7.58 2.41
CA ALA A 31 -3.44 8.16 1.13
C ALA A 31 -3.15 7.22 -0.05
N GLY A 32 -2.03 6.50 0.02
CA GLY A 32 -1.55 5.66 -1.08
C GLY A 32 -2.48 4.49 -1.33
N PHE A 33 -2.79 4.24 -2.60
CA PHE A 33 -3.63 3.12 -3.06
C PHE A 33 -5.04 3.05 -2.46
N CYS A 34 -5.51 4.12 -1.81
CA CYS A 34 -6.86 4.21 -1.26
C CYS A 34 -7.79 4.89 -2.26
N LYS A 35 -9.02 4.40 -2.36
CA LYS A 35 -10.04 5.05 -3.18
C LYS A 35 -10.30 6.47 -2.66
N GLU A 36 -10.55 7.41 -3.57
CA GLU A 36 -10.95 8.80 -3.26
C GLU A 36 -9.90 9.64 -2.51
N LYS A 37 -8.64 9.17 -2.42
CA LYS A 37 -7.53 9.95 -1.86
C LYS A 37 -6.47 10.22 -2.93
N SER A 38 -6.13 11.48 -3.13
CA SER A 38 -5.06 11.89 -4.04
C SER A 38 -3.85 12.43 -3.29
N CYS A 39 -2.67 12.24 -3.89
CA CYS A 39 -1.43 12.89 -3.44
C CYS A 39 -1.59 14.42 -3.41
N THR A 40 -2.36 14.99 -4.34
CA THR A 40 -2.64 16.42 -4.41
C THR A 40 -3.34 16.95 -3.16
N ASP A 41 -4.27 16.17 -2.59
CA ASP A 41 -5.06 16.58 -1.43
C ASP A 41 -4.18 16.66 -0.18
N TYR A 42 -3.23 15.74 -0.06
CA TYR A 42 -2.27 15.71 1.04
C TYR A 42 -1.20 16.80 0.89
N ILE A 43 -0.76 17.13 -0.33
CA ILE A 43 0.10 18.28 -0.59
C ILE A 43 -0.60 19.59 -0.22
N ALA A 44 -1.88 19.74 -0.60
CA ALA A 44 -2.68 20.91 -0.23
C ALA A 44 -2.86 21.01 1.29
N THR A 45 -3.14 19.90 1.96
CA THR A 45 -3.24 19.84 3.43
C THR A 45 -1.93 20.24 4.10
N LEU A 46 -0.79 19.73 3.62
CA LEU A 46 0.53 20.08 4.13
C LEU A 46 0.80 21.58 3.96
N ARG A 47 0.42 22.15 2.82
CA ARG A 47 0.56 23.58 2.55
C ARG A 47 -0.26 24.42 3.54
N ILE A 48 -1.50 24.03 3.83
CA ILE A 48 -2.35 24.71 4.82
C ILE A 48 -1.69 24.68 6.21
N ILE A 49 -1.15 23.54 6.63
CA ILE A 49 -0.46 23.39 7.93
C ILE A 49 0.74 24.35 8.02
N ILE A 50 1.54 24.45 6.95
CA ILE A 50 2.69 25.36 6.87
C ILE A 50 2.22 26.82 6.96
N GLU A 51 1.20 27.20 6.20
CA GLU A 51 0.66 28.56 6.17
C GLU A 51 0.13 28.98 7.56
N GLN A 52 -0.62 28.10 8.25
CA GLN A 52 -1.11 28.36 9.61
C GLN A 52 0.01 28.51 10.63
N SER A 53 1.07 27.69 10.53
CA SER A 53 2.21 27.80 11.42
C SER A 53 2.92 29.15 11.30
N ILE A 54 3.03 29.67 10.08
CA ILE A 54 3.62 30.99 9.79
C ILE A 54 2.72 32.09 10.37
N GLU A 55 1.41 32.00 10.13
CA GLU A 55 0.41 32.97 10.61
C GLU A 55 0.43 33.09 12.13
N TRP A 56 0.51 31.97 12.85
CA TRP A 56 0.47 31.96 14.31
C TRP A 56 1.83 32.08 14.98
N GLN A 57 2.91 32.27 14.20
CA GLN A 57 4.29 32.32 14.70
C GLN A 57 4.64 31.09 15.56
N SER A 58 4.05 29.93 15.25
CA SER A 58 4.29 28.68 15.95
C SER A 58 5.47 27.96 15.28
N PRO A 59 6.35 27.28 16.05
CA PRO A 59 7.34 26.39 15.46
C PRO A 59 6.65 25.17 14.83
N LEU A 60 7.08 24.78 13.63
CA LEU A 60 6.66 23.56 12.92
C LEU A 60 7.89 22.76 12.51
N TYR A 61 7.87 21.47 12.82
CA TYR A 61 8.89 20.50 12.43
C TYR A 61 8.26 19.41 11.57
N MET A 62 8.88 19.10 10.44
CA MET A 62 8.42 18.07 9.51
C MET A 62 9.56 17.12 9.18
N THR A 63 9.24 15.83 9.05
CA THR A 63 10.19 14.79 8.66
C THR A 63 9.58 13.97 7.53
N PHE A 64 10.32 13.83 6.44
CA PHE A 64 9.94 13.00 5.30
C PHE A 64 10.72 11.70 5.38
N VAL A 65 9.99 10.57 5.38
CA VAL A 65 10.56 9.23 5.45
C VAL A 65 10.21 8.51 4.15
N ASP A 66 11.21 7.96 3.49
CA ASP A 66 11.06 7.13 2.30
C ASP A 66 11.77 5.79 2.48
N PHE A 67 11.24 4.73 1.88
CA PHE A 67 11.79 3.39 1.97
C PHE A 67 12.52 3.04 0.67
N GLU A 68 13.82 2.77 0.76
CA GLU A 68 14.58 2.26 -0.39
C GLU A 68 14.01 0.90 -0.82
N LYS A 69 13.59 0.82 -2.10
CA LYS A 69 13.04 -0.39 -2.72
C LYS A 69 11.95 -1.06 -1.87
N ALA A 70 10.97 -0.28 -1.43
CA ALA A 70 9.91 -0.73 -0.51
C ALA A 70 9.30 -2.10 -0.86
N PHE A 71 9.04 -2.41 -2.13
CA PHE A 71 8.47 -3.70 -2.52
C PHE A 71 9.45 -4.88 -2.45
N ASP A 72 10.75 -4.62 -2.66
CA ASP A 72 11.78 -5.66 -2.62
C ASP A 72 12.28 -5.93 -1.20
N SER A 73 12.16 -4.95 -0.29
CA SER A 73 12.69 -5.02 1.07
C SER A 73 11.70 -5.52 2.13
N ILE A 74 10.41 -5.66 1.80
CA ILE A 74 9.40 -6.14 2.76
C ILE A 74 9.52 -7.64 2.99
N ASP A 75 9.58 -8.04 4.27
CA ASP A 75 9.46 -9.43 4.69
C ASP A 75 8.05 -9.98 4.40
N ARG A 76 8.00 -11.05 3.60
CA ARG A 76 6.75 -11.71 3.19
C ARG A 76 6.00 -12.31 4.37
N GLU A 77 6.68 -12.81 5.40
CA GLU A 77 6.01 -13.33 6.60
C GLU A 77 5.24 -12.26 7.35
N VAL A 78 5.76 -11.03 7.35
CA VAL A 78 5.05 -9.87 7.91
C VAL A 78 3.79 -9.59 7.10
N ILE A 79 3.83 -9.66 5.76
CA ILE A 79 2.64 -9.50 4.91
C ILE A 79 1.59 -10.55 5.26
N TRP A 80 1.96 -11.83 5.40
CA TRP A 80 0.99 -12.90 5.73
C TRP A 80 0.31 -12.68 7.06
N ARG A 81 1.07 -12.24 8.08
CA ARG A 81 0.53 -11.89 9.39
C ARG A 81 -0.40 -10.69 9.33
N LEU A 82 -0.07 -9.66 8.54
CA LEU A 82 -0.91 -8.50 8.33
C LEU A 82 -2.22 -8.86 7.63
N MET A 83 -2.18 -9.70 6.60
CA MET A 83 -3.39 -10.18 5.93
C MET A 83 -4.35 -10.87 6.90
N ASN A 84 -3.83 -11.72 7.79
CA ASN A 84 -4.62 -12.35 8.84
C ASN A 84 -5.16 -11.32 9.86
N TYR A 85 -4.34 -10.35 10.27
CA TYR A 85 -4.76 -9.27 11.17
C TYR A 85 -5.90 -8.42 10.59
N TYR A 86 -5.85 -8.11 9.30
CA TYR A 86 -6.91 -7.42 8.57
C TYR A 86 -8.11 -8.32 8.23
N GLY A 87 -8.12 -9.57 8.68
CA GLY A 87 -9.24 -10.51 8.52
C GLY A 87 -9.42 -11.02 7.09
N ILE A 88 -8.36 -10.98 6.27
CA ILE A 88 -8.42 -11.55 4.92
C ILE A 88 -8.53 -13.07 5.04
N PRO A 89 -9.53 -13.71 4.41
CA PRO A 89 -9.69 -15.16 4.48
C PRO A 89 -8.44 -15.90 4.00
N THR A 90 -8.08 -16.96 4.72
CA THR A 90 -6.88 -17.78 4.46
C THR A 90 -6.82 -18.32 3.02
N LYS A 91 -7.97 -18.56 2.40
CA LYS A 91 -8.06 -18.95 0.98
C LYS A 91 -7.40 -17.93 0.06
N PHE A 92 -7.64 -16.62 0.25
CA PHE A 92 -7.01 -15.58 -0.55
C PHE A 92 -5.51 -15.48 -0.25
N THR A 93 -5.13 -15.54 1.03
CA THR A 93 -3.72 -15.54 1.43
C THR A 93 -2.93 -16.70 0.81
N ASN A 94 -3.51 -17.90 0.77
CA ASN A 94 -2.87 -19.07 0.16
C ASN A 94 -2.69 -18.92 -1.36
N ILE A 95 -3.70 -18.39 -2.06
CA ILE A 95 -3.59 -18.11 -3.50
C ILE A 95 -2.47 -17.09 -3.75
N ILE A 96 -2.42 -16.03 -2.94
CA ILE A 96 -1.39 -15.00 -3.08
C ILE A 96 0.01 -15.57 -2.79
N LYS A 97 0.16 -16.40 -1.75
CA LYS A 97 1.43 -17.11 -1.47
C LYS A 97 1.90 -17.93 -2.67
N GLN A 98 1.02 -18.72 -3.28
CA GLN A 98 1.35 -19.52 -4.46
C GLN A 98 1.85 -18.66 -5.64
N LEU A 99 1.23 -17.50 -5.88
CA LEU A 99 1.68 -16.56 -6.91
C LEU A 99 3.10 -16.05 -6.67
N TYR A 100 3.54 -16.00 -5.41
CA TYR A 100 4.85 -15.53 -4.99
C TYR A 100 5.91 -16.65 -4.87
N ASP A 101 5.49 -17.91 -4.70
CA ASP A 101 6.37 -19.08 -4.59
C ASP A 101 6.80 -19.61 -5.97
N ASP A 102 5.92 -19.56 -6.98
CA ASP A 102 6.16 -20.12 -8.32
C ASP A 102 6.98 -19.22 -9.27
N SER A 103 7.69 -18.24 -8.72
CA SER A 103 8.05 -17.08 -9.51
C SER A 103 9.53 -16.70 -9.43
N SER A 104 10.27 -17.06 -10.48
CA SER A 104 11.67 -16.68 -10.69
C SER A 104 11.77 -15.32 -11.38
N CYS A 105 12.48 -14.37 -10.78
CA CYS A 105 12.81 -13.10 -11.42
C CYS A 105 14.22 -13.20 -12.03
N GLN A 106 14.32 -13.33 -13.36
CA GLN A 106 15.59 -13.16 -14.08
C GLN A 106 15.65 -11.76 -14.67
N VAL A 107 16.69 -11.00 -14.33
CA VAL A 107 17.08 -9.78 -15.02
C VAL A 107 18.13 -10.20 -16.05
N HIS A 108 17.82 -10.13 -17.34
CA HIS A 108 18.85 -10.23 -18.37
C HIS A 108 19.64 -8.92 -18.39
N ASN A 109 20.95 -9.01 -18.16
CA ASN A 109 21.93 -7.94 -18.38
C ASN A 109 22.29 -7.87 -19.85
#